data_AF-A0ABD5T2Y3-F1
#
_entry.id   AF-A0ABD5T2Y3-F1
#
_cell.length_a   1.000
_cell.length_b   1.000
_cell.length_c   1.000
_cell.angle_alpha   90.00
_cell.angle_beta   90.00
_cell.angle_gamma   90.00
#
_symmetry.space_group_name_H-M   'P 1'
#
loop_
_entity.id
_entity.type
_entity.pdbx_description
1 polymer ?
#
loop_
_entity_poly.entity_id
_entity_poly.type
_entity_poly.pdbx_seq_one_letter_code
_entity_poly.pdbx_strand_id
1 'polypeptide(L)'
;MAITALSAEFGAVSGFPADASIVHNIGYALFDLGEYDVATVPAEGFLATFLIAAVALDVAVDGAVYLAKREEDGSIVAAVGQAFTDGGRDGGDRQ
;
A
#
# COMPACT_ATOMS: atom_id res chain seq x y z
N MET A 1 -4.80 12.56 -20.59
CA MET A 1 -4.06 12.56 -19.31
C MET A 1 -3.03 13.69 -19.23
N ALA A 2 -2.09 13.83 -20.16
CA ALA A 2 -1.10 14.92 -20.11
C ALA A 2 -1.71 16.33 -20.26
N ILE A 3 -2.63 16.52 -21.21
CA ILE A 3 -3.29 17.83 -21.43
C ILE A 3 -4.18 18.21 -20.24
N THR A 4 -4.92 17.26 -19.66
CA THR A 4 -5.77 17.50 -18.48
C THR A 4 -4.97 17.88 -17.24
N ALA A 5 -3.76 17.35 -17.06
CA ALA A 5 -2.90 17.74 -15.95
C ALA A 5 -2.33 19.17 -16.11
N LEU A 6 -2.01 19.59 -17.34
CA LEU A 6 -1.47 20.94 -17.61
C LEU A 6 -2.52 22.04 -17.57
N SER A 7 -3.78 21.73 -17.89
CA SER A 7 -4.89 22.70 -17.90
C SER A 7 -5.73 22.68 -16.63
N ALA A 8 -5.40 21.83 -15.66
CA ALA A 8 -6.10 21.80 -14.37
C ALA A 8 -5.72 23.02 -13.55
N GLU A 9 -6.70 23.90 -13.32
CA GLU A 9 -6.56 24.97 -12.35
C GLU A 9 -7.04 24.46 -10.98
N PHE A 10 -6.10 24.35 -10.05
CA PHE A 10 -6.41 24.03 -8.67
C PHE A 10 -6.74 25.33 -7.94
N GLY A 11 -7.94 25.44 -7.40
CA GLY A 11 -8.34 26.58 -6.58
C GLY A 11 -7.48 26.71 -5.32
N ALA A 12 -7.76 27.72 -4.49
CA ALA A 12 -7.10 27.87 -3.21
C ALA A 12 -7.24 26.58 -2.39
N VAL A 13 -6.10 26.06 -1.88
CA VAL A 13 -6.09 24.84 -1.08
C VAL A 13 -6.76 25.13 0.26
N SER A 14 -8.01 24.71 0.39
CA SER A 14 -8.69 24.63 1.69
C SER A 14 -8.31 23.32 2.34
N GLY A 15 -7.67 23.38 3.52
CA GLY A 15 -7.56 22.22 4.40
C GLY A 15 -8.91 21.84 5.02
N PHE A 16 -8.90 20.77 5.80
CA PHE A 16 -10.03 20.42 6.67
C PHE A 16 -10.01 21.25 7.95
N PRO A 17 -11.16 21.42 8.64
CA PRO A 17 -11.21 22.05 9.97
C PRO A 17 -10.20 21.41 10.93
N ALA A 18 -9.58 22.21 11.79
CA ALA A 18 -8.50 21.75 12.67
C ALA A 18 -8.95 20.69 13.70
N ASP A 19 -10.24 20.70 14.03
CA ASP A 19 -10.92 19.77 14.94
C ASP A 19 -11.52 18.55 14.22
N ALA A 20 -11.49 18.53 12.88
CA ALA A 20 -11.99 17.41 12.10
C ALA A 20 -10.93 16.30 11.99
N SER A 21 -11.28 15.09 12.44
CA SER A 21 -10.43 13.91 12.26
C SER A 21 -10.83 13.13 11.02
N ILE A 22 -9.96 13.11 10.00
CA ILE A 22 -10.17 12.33 8.77
C ILE A 22 -10.24 10.83 9.07
N VAL A 23 -9.43 10.33 10.00
CA VAL A 23 -9.43 8.91 10.38
C VAL A 23 -10.78 8.48 10.94
N HIS A 24 -11.40 9.28 11.81
CA HIS A 24 -12.73 8.98 12.35
C HIS A 24 -13.79 9.00 11.25
N ASN A 25 -13.75 10.01 10.36
CA ASN A 25 -14.72 10.11 9.26
C ASN A 25 -14.59 8.96 8.24
N ILE A 26 -13.38 8.47 7.96
CA ILE A 26 -13.18 7.24 7.16
C ILE A 26 -13.82 6.04 7.87
N GLY A 27 -13.66 5.93 9.19
CA GLY A 27 -14.30 4.90 9.99
C GLY A 27 -15.83 4.97 9.95
N TYR A 28 -16.41 6.17 10.05
CA TYR A 28 -17.85 6.37 9.92
C TYR A 28 -18.36 6.00 8.52
N ALA A 29 -17.65 6.40 7.46
CA ALA A 29 -17.98 6.02 6.09
C ALA A 29 -17.91 4.49 5.87
N LEU A 30 -16.96 3.80 6.51
CA LEU A 30 -16.81 2.35 6.38
C LEU A 30 -18.03 1.58 6.91
N PHE A 31 -18.68 2.09 7.95
CA PHE A 31 -19.85 1.48 8.58
C PHE A 31 -21.16 2.17 8.21
N ASP A 32 -21.14 3.03 7.18
CA ASP A 32 -22.32 3.77 6.70
C ASP A 32 -23.02 4.58 7.80
N LEU A 33 -22.20 5.23 8.64
CA LEU A 33 -22.70 6.01 9.79
C LEU A 33 -22.90 7.50 9.48
N GLY A 34 -22.67 7.93 8.23
CA GLY A 34 -22.79 9.33 7.82
C GLY A 34 -24.19 9.92 8.04
N GLU A 35 -25.24 9.09 7.97
CA GLU A 35 -26.63 9.50 8.18
C GLU A 35 -26.97 9.85 9.64
N TYR A 36 -26.11 9.52 10.60
CA TYR A 36 -26.35 9.74 12.04
C TYR A 36 -25.72 11.02 12.59
N ASP A 37 -25.39 11.99 11.71
CA ASP A 37 -24.77 13.28 12.07
C ASP A 37 -23.46 13.17 12.88
N VAL A 38 -22.79 12.01 12.84
CA VAL A 38 -21.48 11.79 13.49
C VAL A 38 -20.31 12.19 12.60
N ALA A 39 -20.52 12.24 11.28
CA ALA A 39 -19.51 12.63 10.31
C ALA A 39 -19.43 14.15 10.18
N THR A 40 -18.22 14.70 10.29
CA THR A 40 -17.92 16.13 10.14
C THR A 40 -17.28 16.46 8.79
N VAL A 41 -16.84 15.44 8.04
CA VAL A 41 -16.19 15.58 6.74
C VAL A 41 -16.72 14.51 5.78
N PRO A 42 -17.10 14.86 4.53
CA PRO A 42 -17.40 13.87 3.49
C PRO A 42 -16.17 13.00 3.20
N ALA A 43 -16.23 11.73 3.59
CA ALA A 43 -15.06 10.83 3.62
C ALA A 43 -15.17 9.60 2.72
N GLU A 44 -16.25 9.46 1.96
CA GLU A 44 -16.48 8.35 1.04
C GLU A 44 -15.40 8.27 -0.03
N GLY A 45 -14.96 9.42 -0.56
CA GLY A 45 -13.85 9.48 -1.52
C GLY A 45 -12.51 9.08 -0.91
N PHE A 46 -12.27 9.40 0.37
CA PHE A 46 -11.09 8.96 1.11
C PHE A 46 -11.14 7.46 1.37
N LEU A 47 -12.29 6.93 1.77
CA LEU A 47 -12.50 5.50 1.95
C LEU A 47 -12.26 4.75 0.64
N ALA A 48 -12.86 5.19 -0.46
CA ALA A 48 -12.65 4.58 -1.78
C ALA A 48 -11.17 4.58 -2.17
N THR A 49 -10.47 5.71 -2.01
CA THR A 49 -9.04 5.82 -2.31
C THR A 49 -8.21 4.90 -1.41
N PHE A 50 -8.51 4.84 -0.11
CA PHE A 50 -7.85 3.96 0.85
C PHE A 50 -8.02 2.48 0.46
N LEU A 51 -9.22 2.06 0.08
CA LEU A 51 -9.50 0.69 -0.36
C LEU A 51 -8.81 0.36 -1.69
N ILE A 52 -8.80 1.28 -2.65
CA ILE A 52 -8.07 1.12 -3.92
C ILE A 52 -6.57 0.95 -3.64
N ALA A 53 -6.00 1.79 -2.77
CA ALA A 53 -4.61 1.69 -2.37
C ALA A 53 -4.32 0.37 -1.66
N ALA A 54 -5.19 -0.10 -0.77
CA ALA A 54 -5.04 -1.39 -0.09
C ALA A 54 -4.97 -2.55 -1.08
N VAL A 55 -5.87 -2.61 -2.06
CA VAL A 55 -5.85 -3.64 -3.12
C VAL A 55 -4.61 -3.51 -4.00
N ALA A 56 -4.22 -2.30 -4.37
CA ALA A 56 -3.02 -2.07 -5.18
C ALA A 56 -1.75 -2.50 -4.45
N LEU A 57 -1.65 -2.23 -3.15
CA LEU A 57 -0.53 -2.63 -2.31
C LEU A 57 -0.47 -4.16 -2.14
N ASP A 58 -1.61 -4.82 -1.97
CA ASP A 58 -1.70 -6.28 -1.88
C ASP A 58 -1.12 -6.94 -3.14
N VAL A 59 -1.62 -6.54 -4.32
CA VAL A 59 -1.14 -7.05 -5.62
C VAL A 59 0.32 -6.65 -5.88
N ALA A 60 0.74 -5.46 -5.45
CA ALA A 60 2.13 -5.03 -5.62
C ALA A 60 3.10 -5.88 -4.79
N VAL A 61 2.74 -6.22 -3.55
CA VAL A 61 3.54 -7.10 -2.70
C VAL A 61 3.60 -8.51 -3.29
N ASP A 62 2.46 -9.08 -3.69
CA ASP A 62 2.41 -10.39 -4.33
C ASP A 62 3.21 -10.44 -5.64
N GLY A 63 3.09 -9.38 -6.46
CA GLY A 63 3.87 -9.22 -7.69
C GLY A 63 5.36 -9.11 -7.42
N ALA A 64 5.77 -8.35 -6.40
CA ALA A 64 7.17 -8.24 -6.00
C ALA A 64 7.73 -9.59 -5.52
N VAL A 65 6.96 -10.34 -4.73
CA VAL A 65 7.35 -11.69 -4.26
C VAL A 65 7.42 -12.67 -5.43
N TYR A 66 6.46 -12.64 -6.35
CA TYR A 66 6.46 -13.47 -7.55
C TYR A 66 7.67 -13.19 -8.43
N LEU A 67 8.01 -11.92 -8.67
CA LEU A 67 9.18 -11.52 -9.46
C LEU A 67 10.52 -11.81 -8.76
N ALA A 68 10.54 -11.75 -7.42
CA ALA A 68 11.75 -12.04 -6.64
C ALA A 68 12.09 -13.54 -6.58
N LYS A 69 11.11 -14.41 -6.89
CA LYS A 69 11.34 -15.84 -7.04
C LYS A 69 12.06 -16.10 -8.36
N ARG A 70 13.24 -16.71 -8.30
CA ARG A 70 13.96 -17.23 -9.47
C ARG A 70 13.78 -18.75 -9.51
N GLU A 71 13.61 -19.30 -10.69
CA GLU A 71 13.63 -20.75 -10.89
C GLU A 71 15.05 -21.17 -11.25
N GLU A 72 15.64 -22.05 -10.44
CA GLU A 72 16.92 -22.70 -10.71
C GLU A 72 16.71 -24.22 -10.54
N ASP A 73 17.07 -24.99 -11.57
CA ASP A 73 16.91 -26.45 -11.62
C ASP A 73 15.50 -26.98 -11.27
N GLY A 74 14.45 -26.26 -11.69
CA GLY A 74 13.05 -26.64 -11.43
C GLY A 74 12.58 -26.42 -9.99
N SER A 75 13.38 -25.72 -9.17
CA SER A 75 13.04 -25.31 -7.81
C SER A 75 12.86 -23.79 -7.72
N ILE A 76 11.83 -23.36 -7.00
CA ILE A 76 11.57 -21.93 -6.74
C ILE A 76 12.53 -21.45 -5.64
N VAL A 77 13.56 -20.68 -6.01
CA VAL A 77 14.50 -20.05 -5.08
C VAL A 77 14.09 -18.60 -4.86
N ALA A 78 13.63 -18.26 -3.65
CA ALA A 78 13.37 -16.86 -3.29
C ALA A 78 14.70 -16.12 -3.07
N ALA A 79 14.94 -15.03 -3.81
CA ALA A 79 16.18 -14.24 -3.70
C ALA A 79 16.46 -13.72 -2.28
N VAL A 80 15.41 -13.50 -1.48
CA VAL A 80 15.51 -13.05 -0.08
C VAL A 80 16.14 -14.11 0.83
N GLY A 81 15.95 -15.41 0.55
CA GLY A 81 16.52 -16.49 1.36
C GLY A 81 18.03 -16.71 1.15
N GLN A 82 18.56 -16.28 -0.01
CA GLN A 82 19.99 -16.36 -0.32
C GLN A 82 20.76 -15.08 0.05
N ALA A 83 20.06 -13.96 0.25
CA ALA A 83 20.67 -12.67 0.61
C ALA A 83 20.97 -12.54 2.11
N PHE A 84 20.36 -13.36 2.97
CA PHE A 84 20.70 -13.43 4.39
C PHE A 84 21.67 -14.60 4.64
N THR A 85 22.95 -14.25 4.75
CA THR A 85 24.08 -15.04 5.29
C THR A 85 24.75 -16.05 4.34
N ASP A 86 25.97 -15.71 3.87
CA ASP A 86 26.94 -16.74 3.44
C ASP A 86 27.32 -17.64 4.61
N GLY A 87 27.17 -17.15 5.85
CA GLY A 87 27.07 -17.93 7.08
C GLY A 87 28.00 -19.13 7.19
N GLY A 88 29.21 -19.04 6.62
CA GLY A 88 30.31 -19.99 6.72
C GLY A 88 29.95 -21.48 6.76
N ARG A 89 30.06 -22.17 5.63
CA ARG A 89 30.46 -23.59 5.64
C ARG A 89 31.65 -23.81 4.73
N ASP A 90 32.83 -23.70 5.31
CA ASP A 90 34.03 -24.43 4.91
C ASP A 90 34.86 -24.74 6.16
N GLY A 91 34.34 -25.67 6.96
CA GLY A 91 35.08 -26.37 8.00
C GLY A 91 35.63 -27.65 7.41
N GLY A 92 36.89 -27.62 6.97
CA GLY A 92 37.54 -28.69 6.22
C GLY A 92 37.56 -30.04 6.93
N ASP A 93 37.32 -31.08 6.14
CA ASP A 93 37.61 -32.46 6.50
C ASP A 93 39.12 -32.61 6.75
N ARG A 94 39.46 -32.85 8.02
CA ARG A 94 40.73 -33.48 8.40
C ARG A 94 40.40 -34.85 8.97
N GLN A 95 40.46 -35.87 8.11
CA GLN A 95 40.89 -37.23 8.47
C GLN A 95 41.83 -37.75 7.40
#